data_AF-A0A7V5ZDQ6-F1
#
_entry.id   AF-A0A7V5ZDQ6-F1
#
_cell.length_a   1.000
_cell.length_b   1.000
_cell.length_c   1.000
_cell.angle_alpha   90.00
_cell.angle_beta   90.00
_cell.angle_gamma   90.00
#
_symmetry.space_group_name_H-M   'P 1'
#
loop_
_entity.id
_entity.type
_entity.pdbx_description
1 polymer ?
#
loop_
_entity_poly.entity_id
_entity_poly.type
_entity_poly.pdbx_seq_one_letter_code
_entity_poly.pdbx_strand_id
1 'polypeptide(L)'
;MYQAKEVERAELSARQEETLQGIPWWRAVRAITWGLILVVALCALTTHSNLIYRRYITASSLPSGAVFFFFLTVVLNGVLRRVYAPWAMQRWELGIVFSMLFISAAIPQASIGQTIVTLAVAPQYYPRRGGVPYAEQLEGAIPSWLLVQDREAVRAFYEGLSPGQALPWAAWVLPLLGWTLFALALIAALGCLARVLSHRWIEEERVTFPLMELPLEMIGAGSEGNRFWRNPLLWLGFAIPGTMIGFGQMHAYFPTIPEIGQILTWRIGEGWQTAPLNA
;
A
#
# COMPACT_ATOMS: atom_id res chain seq x y z
N MET A 1 -42.68 3.36 11.05
CA MET A 1 -41.27 2.97 11.28
C MET A 1 -40.36 3.32 10.11
N TYR A 2 -40.75 3.07 8.85
CA TYR A 2 -39.96 3.40 7.65
C TYR A 2 -39.78 4.92 7.44
N GLN A 3 -40.88 5.69 7.52
CA GLN A 3 -40.88 7.15 7.39
C GLN A 3 -40.02 7.86 8.45
N ALA A 4 -39.96 7.34 9.68
CA ALA A 4 -39.11 7.91 10.73
C ALA A 4 -37.61 7.73 10.44
N LYS A 5 -37.21 6.60 9.85
CA LYS A 5 -35.82 6.35 9.41
C LYS A 5 -35.42 7.23 8.23
N GLU A 6 -36.35 7.55 7.31
CA GLU A 6 -36.07 8.45 6.18
C GLU A 6 -35.88 9.89 6.64
N VAL A 7 -36.70 10.36 7.58
CA VAL A 7 -36.55 11.70 8.17
C VAL A 7 -35.23 11.81 8.95
N GLU A 8 -34.90 10.82 9.78
CA GLU A 8 -33.62 10.77 10.51
C GLU A 8 -32.41 10.75 9.55
N ARG A 9 -32.49 10.01 8.44
CA ARG A 9 -31.44 9.97 7.41
C ARG A 9 -31.31 11.31 6.69
N ALA A 10 -32.42 11.98 6.39
CA ALA A 10 -32.44 13.31 5.77
C ALA A 10 -31.85 14.37 6.70
N GLU A 11 -32.21 14.37 7.98
CA GLU A 11 -31.64 15.28 9.00
C GLU A 11 -30.13 15.06 9.20
N LEU A 12 -29.69 13.80 9.23
CA LEU A 12 -28.26 13.47 9.28
C LEU A 12 -27.50 13.96 8.05
N SER A 13 -28.08 13.81 6.86
CA SER A 13 -27.47 14.30 5.61
C SER A 13 -27.41 15.83 5.56
N ALA A 14 -28.45 16.53 5.99
CA ALA A 14 -28.48 17.99 6.07
C ALA A 14 -27.43 18.51 7.07
N ARG A 15 -27.31 17.87 8.24
CA ARG A 15 -26.24 18.20 9.20
C ARG A 15 -24.85 17.96 8.64
N GLN A 16 -24.64 16.89 7.87
CA GLN A 16 -23.36 16.64 7.20
C GLN A 16 -23.04 17.72 6.16
N GLU A 17 -24.01 18.11 5.33
CA GLU A 17 -23.85 19.17 4.33
C GLU A 17 -23.53 20.52 4.99
N GLU A 18 -24.23 20.87 6.06
CA GLU A 18 -23.98 22.10 6.83
C GLU A 18 -22.58 22.09 7.48
N THR A 19 -22.14 20.93 7.96
CA THR A 19 -20.78 20.74 8.50
C THR A 19 -19.71 20.89 7.41
N LEU A 20 -19.98 20.42 6.19
CA LEU A 20 -19.06 20.51 5.05
C LEU A 20 -18.95 21.95 4.51
N GLN A 21 -20.04 22.72 4.53
CA GLN A 21 -20.06 24.13 4.07
C GLN A 21 -19.21 25.07 4.95
N GLY A 22 -18.97 24.71 6.22
CA GLY A 22 -18.13 25.47 7.14
C GLY A 22 -16.63 25.15 7.08
N ILE A 23 -16.20 24.17 6.27
CA ILE A 23 -14.80 23.73 6.24
C ILE A 23 -14.01 24.63 5.28
N PRO A 24 -12.97 25.33 5.75
CA PRO A 24 -12.16 26.15 4.86
C PRO A 24 -11.33 25.23 3.95
N TRP A 25 -11.40 25.47 2.65
CA TRP A 25 -10.76 24.66 1.59
C TRP A 25 -9.26 24.41 1.80
N TRP A 26 -8.55 25.36 2.44
CA TRP A 26 -7.12 25.23 2.72
C TRP A 26 -6.78 24.04 3.62
N ARG A 27 -7.70 23.61 4.51
CA ARG A 27 -7.51 22.43 5.36
C ARG A 27 -7.49 21.14 4.55
N ALA A 28 -8.42 21.02 3.60
CA ALA A 28 -8.44 19.89 2.68
C ALA A 28 -7.17 19.84 1.83
N VAL A 29 -6.77 20.98 1.26
CA VAL A 29 -5.52 21.10 0.48
C VAL A 29 -4.30 20.71 1.31
N ARG A 30 -4.23 21.16 2.57
CA ARG A 30 -3.16 20.78 3.50
C ARG A 30 -3.12 19.28 3.75
N ALA A 31 -4.25 18.67 4.07
CA ALA A 31 -4.33 17.22 4.32
C ALA A 31 -3.91 16.42 3.08
N ILE A 32 -4.37 16.83 1.90
CA ILE A 32 -3.99 16.20 0.62
C ILE A 32 -2.50 16.38 0.34
N THR A 33 -1.95 17.57 0.58
CA THR A 33 -0.52 17.86 0.34
C THR A 33 0.36 17.02 1.27
N TRP A 34 0.01 16.95 2.56
CA TRP A 34 0.72 16.10 3.52
C TRP A 34 0.60 14.62 3.16
N GLY A 35 -0.61 14.16 2.83
CA GLY A 35 -0.85 12.82 2.34
C GLY A 35 -0.01 12.50 1.11
N LEU A 36 0.07 13.41 0.14
CA LEU A 36 0.85 13.24 -1.09
C LEU A 36 2.35 13.10 -0.80
N ILE A 37 2.90 13.92 0.10
CA ILE A 37 4.30 13.80 0.54
C ILE A 37 4.57 12.41 1.11
N LEU A 38 3.68 11.93 1.99
CA LEU A 38 3.84 10.60 2.61
C LEU A 38 3.65 9.46 1.59
N VAL A 39 2.74 9.61 0.63
CA VAL A 39 2.54 8.66 -0.47
C VAL A 39 3.82 8.55 -1.30
N VAL A 40 4.42 9.68 -1.70
CA VAL A 40 5.67 9.69 -2.47
C VAL A 40 6.80 9.04 -1.66
N ALA A 41 6.92 9.36 -0.37
CA ALA A 41 7.91 8.75 0.51
C ALA A 41 7.69 7.24 0.66
N LEU A 42 6.45 6.80 0.84
CA LEU A 42 6.09 5.38 0.95
C LEU A 42 6.43 4.63 -0.34
N CYS A 43 6.07 5.18 -1.50
CA CYS A 43 6.39 4.59 -2.80
C CYS A 43 7.91 4.47 -2.99
N ALA A 44 8.66 5.56 -2.78
CA ALA A 44 10.10 5.58 -2.95
C ALA A 44 10.81 4.59 -2.01
N LEU A 45 10.43 4.56 -0.73
CA LEU A 45 11.00 3.66 0.26
C LEU A 45 10.67 2.20 -0.05
N THR A 46 9.45 1.91 -0.49
CA THR A 46 9.05 0.56 -0.86
C THR A 46 9.81 0.07 -2.10
N THR A 47 9.90 0.89 -3.15
CA THR A 47 10.67 0.54 -4.35
C THR A 47 12.15 0.33 -4.01
N HIS A 48 12.75 1.20 -3.21
CA HIS A 48 14.12 1.06 -2.75
C HIS A 48 14.33 -0.23 -1.95
N SER A 49 13.42 -0.52 -1.00
CA SER A 49 13.45 -1.76 -0.20
C SER A 49 13.34 -3.02 -1.05
N ASN A 50 12.42 -3.02 -2.02
CA ASN A 50 12.18 -4.17 -2.89
C ASN A 50 13.39 -4.43 -3.79
N LEU A 51 13.98 -3.39 -4.40
CA LEU A 51 15.05 -3.55 -5.38
C LEU A 51 16.40 -3.87 -4.74
N ILE A 52 16.73 -3.23 -3.62
CA ILE A 52 18.06 -3.39 -3.00
C ILE A 52 18.07 -4.55 -2.00
N TYR A 53 17.05 -4.62 -1.15
CA TYR A 53 17.04 -5.56 -0.03
C TYR A 53 16.16 -6.79 -0.28
N ARG A 54 15.43 -6.84 -1.41
CA ARG A 54 14.46 -7.90 -1.75
C ARG A 54 13.41 -8.11 -0.65
N ARG A 55 13.04 -7.04 0.06
CA ARG A 55 12.08 -7.05 1.18
C ARG A 55 10.87 -6.20 0.86
N TYR A 56 9.69 -6.79 0.99
CA TYR A 56 8.42 -6.15 0.68
C TYR A 56 7.77 -5.54 1.93
N ILE A 57 7.96 -4.24 2.15
CA ILE A 57 7.44 -3.50 3.31
C ILE A 57 5.90 -3.34 3.26
N THR A 58 5.31 -3.41 2.06
CA THR A 58 3.87 -3.27 1.85
C THR A 58 3.14 -4.60 1.59
N ALA A 59 3.84 -5.75 1.58
CA ALA A 59 3.22 -7.06 1.31
C ALA A 59 2.55 -7.66 2.55
N SER A 60 1.52 -6.97 3.07
CA SER A 60 0.68 -7.44 4.16
C SER A 60 -0.74 -6.90 4.00
N SER A 61 -1.75 -7.68 4.43
CA SER A 61 -3.18 -7.31 4.27
C SER A 61 -3.53 -5.95 4.89
N LEU A 62 -2.83 -5.58 5.97
CA LEU A 62 -2.72 -4.21 6.46
C LEU A 62 -1.33 -3.68 6.05
N PRO A 63 -1.21 -2.76 5.09
CA PRO A 63 0.10 -2.35 4.60
C PRO A 63 0.94 -1.69 5.70
N SER A 64 1.97 -2.38 6.17
CA SER A 64 2.68 -1.99 7.40
C SER A 64 3.33 -0.61 7.30
N GLY A 65 3.88 -0.27 6.12
CA GLY A 65 4.44 1.06 5.84
C GLY A 65 3.39 2.19 5.89
N ALA A 66 2.17 1.96 5.39
CA ALA A 66 1.09 2.95 5.44
C ALA A 66 0.66 3.21 6.89
N VAL A 67 0.49 2.14 7.68
CA VAL A 67 0.16 2.25 9.11
C VAL A 67 1.25 2.99 9.86
N PHE A 68 2.52 2.71 9.57
CA PHE A 68 3.65 3.39 10.22
C PHE A 68 3.67 4.90 9.93
N PHE A 69 3.54 5.32 8.66
CA PHE A 69 3.48 6.74 8.33
C PHE A 69 2.23 7.43 8.91
N PHE A 70 1.11 6.71 8.94
CA PHE A 70 -0.10 7.22 9.57
C PHE A 70 0.08 7.38 11.08
N PHE A 71 0.69 6.41 11.75
CA PHE A 71 1.04 6.47 13.16
C PHE A 71 1.91 7.67 13.47
N LEU A 72 2.97 7.88 12.70
CA LEU A 72 3.84 9.04 12.85
C LEU A 72 3.05 10.34 12.67
N THR A 73 2.16 10.41 11.68
CA THR A 73 1.29 11.57 11.46
C THR A 73 0.40 11.86 12.66
N VAL A 74 -0.23 10.84 13.25
CA VAL A 74 -1.11 11.03 14.41
C VAL A 74 -0.32 11.47 15.64
N VAL A 75 0.86 10.89 15.88
CA VAL A 75 1.75 11.29 16.98
C VAL A 75 2.20 12.74 16.80
N LEU A 76 2.71 13.11 15.62
CA LEU A 76 3.11 14.47 15.29
C LEU A 76 1.95 15.45 15.43
N ASN A 77 0.75 15.07 15.00
CA ASN A 77 -0.46 15.88 15.17
C ASN A 77 -0.83 16.07 16.65
N GLY A 78 -0.67 15.04 17.47
CA GLY A 78 -0.88 15.11 18.92
C GLY A 78 0.13 16.02 19.63
N VAL A 79 1.40 16.03 19.18
CA VAL A 79 2.42 16.98 19.64
C VAL A 79 2.07 18.39 19.19
N LEU A 80 1.74 18.57 17.91
CA LEU A 80 1.34 19.86 17.33
C LEU A 80 0.14 20.45 18.06
N ARG A 81 -0.83 19.61 18.46
CA ARG A 81 -2.00 20.08 19.23
C ARG A 81 -1.63 20.65 20.61
N ARG A 82 -0.55 20.19 21.23
CA ARG A 82 -0.05 20.72 22.51
C ARG A 82 0.74 22.01 22.34
N VAL A 83 1.46 22.15 21.25
CA VAL A 83 2.30 23.33 20.97
C VAL A 83 1.47 24.45 20.33
N TYR A 84 0.66 24.12 19.31
CA TYR A 84 -0.17 25.06 18.57
C TYR A 84 -1.46 24.40 18.04
N ALA A 85 -2.47 24.35 18.91
CA ALA A 85 -3.78 23.73 18.63
C ALA A 85 -4.47 24.17 17.32
N PRO A 86 -4.41 25.44 16.88
CA PRO A 86 -5.09 25.87 15.64
C PRO A 86 -4.59 25.18 14.37
N TRP A 87 -3.35 24.68 14.37
CA TRP A 87 -2.76 23.97 13.22
C TRP A 87 -2.94 22.45 13.28
N ALA A 88 -3.40 21.90 14.40
CA ALA A 88 -3.65 20.47 14.49
C ALA A 88 -4.71 20.04 13.45
N MET A 89 -4.43 18.94 12.77
CA MET A 89 -5.36 18.28 11.86
C MET A 89 -6.55 17.70 12.63
N GLN A 90 -7.74 17.90 12.08
CA GLN A 90 -8.96 17.29 12.56
C GLN A 90 -9.06 15.82 12.13
N ARG A 91 -10.00 15.08 12.75
CA ARG A 91 -10.19 13.64 12.49
C ARG A 91 -10.45 13.33 11.01
N TRP A 92 -11.24 14.16 10.33
CA TRP A 92 -11.52 13.96 8.90
C TRP A 92 -10.29 14.22 8.02
N GLU A 93 -9.43 15.18 8.39
CA GLU A 93 -8.16 15.44 7.68
C GLU A 93 -7.22 14.23 7.81
N LEU A 94 -7.12 13.67 9.01
CA LEU A 94 -6.37 12.43 9.24
C LEU A 94 -6.98 11.25 8.48
N GLY A 95 -8.31 11.18 8.38
CA GLY A 95 -9.01 10.20 7.55
C GLY A 95 -8.59 10.27 6.08
N ILE A 96 -8.50 11.47 5.51
CA ILE A 96 -8.00 11.66 4.13
C ILE A 96 -6.57 11.14 3.99
N VAL A 97 -5.67 11.52 4.92
CA VAL A 97 -4.27 11.07 4.89
C VAL A 97 -4.18 9.54 4.97
N PHE A 98 -4.95 8.92 5.86
CA PHE A 98 -4.99 7.46 5.97
C PHE A 98 -5.51 6.80 4.69
N SER A 99 -6.61 7.29 4.12
CA SER A 99 -7.16 6.75 2.87
C SER A 99 -6.16 6.85 1.72
N MET A 100 -5.47 7.98 1.58
CA MET A 100 -4.42 8.16 0.58
C MET A 100 -3.29 7.14 0.77
N LEU A 101 -2.79 6.98 2.00
CA LEU A 101 -1.74 6.02 2.33
C LEU A 101 -2.19 4.59 2.06
N PHE A 102 -3.37 4.21 2.52
CA PHE A 102 -3.89 2.84 2.41
C PHE A 102 -4.11 2.43 0.94
N ILE A 103 -4.74 3.30 0.14
CA ILE A 103 -4.95 3.06 -1.29
C ILE A 103 -3.60 3.01 -2.02
N SER A 104 -2.71 3.97 -1.73
CA SER A 104 -1.41 4.05 -2.40
C SER A 104 -0.53 2.85 -2.10
N ALA A 105 -0.60 2.28 -0.89
CA ALA A 105 0.27 1.17 -0.50
C ALA A 105 0.09 -0.09 -1.37
N ALA A 106 -1.08 -0.24 -2.01
CA ALA A 106 -1.34 -1.31 -2.96
C ALA A 106 -0.55 -1.16 -4.29
N ILE A 107 -0.09 0.05 -4.63
CA ILE A 107 0.55 0.35 -5.91
C ILE A 107 2.04 -0.12 -5.94
N PRO A 108 2.89 0.21 -4.94
CA PRO A 108 4.29 -0.23 -4.88
C PRO A 108 4.45 -1.66 -4.39
N GLN A 109 3.39 -2.26 -3.84
CA GLN A 109 3.37 -3.67 -3.48
C GLN A 109 3.81 -4.51 -4.69
N ALA A 110 4.41 -5.67 -4.44
CA ALA A 110 4.98 -6.63 -5.40
C ALA A 110 4.03 -7.12 -6.54
N SER A 111 2.90 -6.46 -6.74
CA SER A 111 1.75 -6.94 -7.48
C SER A 111 1.46 -6.11 -8.72
N ILE A 112 1.40 -4.78 -8.64
CA ILE A 112 0.96 -3.95 -9.78
C ILE A 112 2.17 -3.30 -10.45
N GLY A 113 2.89 -2.39 -9.79
CA GLY A 113 3.97 -1.64 -10.43
C GLY A 113 5.09 -2.54 -10.96
N GLN A 114 5.63 -3.42 -10.12
CA GLN A 114 6.71 -4.34 -10.51
C GLN A 114 6.26 -5.35 -11.57
N THR A 115 5.07 -5.93 -11.41
CA THR A 115 4.52 -6.92 -12.35
C THR A 115 4.26 -6.30 -13.70
N ILE A 116 3.64 -5.12 -13.76
CA ILE A 116 3.36 -4.40 -15.01
C ILE A 116 4.65 -4.10 -15.77
N VAL A 117 5.66 -3.55 -15.09
CA VAL A 117 6.94 -3.25 -15.71
C VAL A 117 7.60 -4.55 -16.20
N THR A 118 7.52 -5.63 -15.42
CA THR A 118 8.05 -6.94 -15.80
C THR A 118 7.29 -7.53 -17.00
N LEU A 119 5.97 -7.42 -17.05
CA LEU A 119 5.15 -7.92 -18.16
C LEU A 119 5.41 -7.16 -19.47
N ALA A 120 5.84 -5.91 -19.39
CA ALA A 120 6.21 -5.12 -20.57
C ALA A 120 7.49 -5.64 -21.26
N VAL A 121 8.39 -6.32 -20.54
CA VAL A 121 9.71 -6.75 -21.05
C VAL A 121 9.94 -8.26 -21.05
N ALA A 122 9.40 -8.98 -20.06
CA ALA A 122 9.65 -10.40 -19.87
C ALA A 122 9.29 -11.26 -21.09
N PRO A 123 8.18 -11.01 -21.82
CA PRO A 123 7.87 -11.78 -23.03
C PRO A 123 8.90 -11.64 -24.14
N GLN A 124 9.61 -10.50 -24.20
CA GLN A 124 10.63 -10.21 -25.21
C GLN A 124 12.02 -10.72 -24.79
N TYR A 125 12.28 -10.82 -23.49
CA TYR A 125 13.58 -11.23 -22.95
C TYR A 125 13.72 -12.74 -22.77
N TYR A 126 12.70 -13.39 -22.19
CA TYR A 126 12.80 -14.80 -21.85
C TYR A 126 12.38 -15.70 -23.02
N PRO A 127 13.21 -16.69 -23.41
CA PRO A 127 12.81 -17.69 -24.39
C PRO A 127 11.87 -18.73 -23.76
N ARG A 128 10.88 -19.17 -24.54
CA ARG A 128 10.12 -20.40 -24.29
C ARG A 128 10.55 -21.45 -25.32
N ARG A 129 10.39 -22.74 -25.03
CA ARG A 129 10.68 -23.92 -25.89
C ARG A 129 11.29 -23.62 -27.28
N GLY A 130 12.52 -24.07 -27.51
CA GLY A 130 13.21 -23.90 -28.80
C GLY A 130 14.01 -22.60 -28.93
N GLY A 131 14.15 -21.81 -27.86
CA GLY A 131 15.01 -20.62 -27.83
C GLY A 131 14.36 -19.33 -28.37
N VAL A 132 13.07 -19.40 -28.75
CA VAL A 132 12.32 -18.26 -29.28
C VAL A 132 11.64 -17.49 -28.12
N PRO A 133 11.65 -16.14 -28.10
CA PRO A 133 10.96 -15.36 -27.08
C PRO A 133 9.47 -15.68 -26.94
N TYR A 134 8.93 -15.51 -25.74
CA TYR A 134 7.49 -15.69 -25.46
C TYR A 134 6.59 -14.81 -26.34
N ALA A 135 7.01 -13.59 -26.66
CA ALA A 135 6.24 -12.65 -27.46
C ALA A 135 5.92 -13.19 -28.86
N GLU A 136 6.89 -13.85 -29.49
CA GLU A 136 6.73 -14.45 -30.82
C GLU A 136 5.80 -15.67 -30.79
N GLN A 137 5.86 -16.47 -29.72
CA GLN A 137 5.01 -17.66 -29.56
C GLN A 137 3.57 -17.35 -29.21
N LEU A 138 3.28 -16.14 -28.72
CA LEU A 138 1.93 -15.70 -28.39
C LEU A 138 1.19 -15.12 -29.61
N GLU A 139 1.81 -15.09 -30.80
CA GLU A 139 1.19 -14.75 -32.10
C GLU A 139 0.29 -13.48 -32.06
N GLY A 140 0.70 -12.45 -31.31
CA GLY A 140 -0.06 -11.20 -31.20
C GLY A 140 -1.22 -11.20 -30.20
N ALA A 141 -1.36 -12.24 -29.36
CA ALA A 141 -2.30 -12.24 -28.24
C ALA A 141 -2.03 -11.10 -27.24
N ILE A 142 -0.78 -10.62 -27.17
CA ILE A 142 -0.42 -9.41 -26.44
C ILE A 142 -0.23 -8.27 -27.43
N PRO A 143 -0.99 -7.16 -27.31
CA PRO A 143 -0.80 -5.98 -28.14
C PRO A 143 0.63 -5.44 -28.05
N SER A 144 1.24 -5.15 -29.20
CA SER A 144 2.64 -4.72 -29.28
C SER A 144 2.92 -3.41 -28.53
N TRP A 145 1.95 -2.51 -28.41
CA TRP A 145 2.08 -1.24 -27.68
C TRP A 145 2.13 -1.39 -26.15
N LEU A 146 1.79 -2.57 -25.60
CA LEU A 146 1.99 -2.91 -24.18
C LEU A 146 3.38 -3.49 -23.91
N LEU A 147 4.16 -3.81 -24.95
CA LEU A 147 5.49 -4.41 -24.84
C LEU A 147 6.56 -3.40 -25.24
N VAL A 148 7.71 -3.46 -24.56
CA VAL A 148 8.91 -2.74 -25.00
C VAL A 148 9.47 -3.45 -26.23
N GLN A 149 9.45 -2.79 -27.38
CA GLN A 149 9.87 -3.37 -28.66
C GLN A 149 11.38 -3.28 -28.90
N ASP A 150 12.03 -2.31 -28.28
CA ASP A 150 13.47 -2.10 -28.41
C ASP A 150 14.23 -3.19 -27.65
N ARG A 151 14.96 -4.03 -28.41
CA ARG A 151 15.76 -5.13 -27.86
C ARG A 151 16.87 -4.66 -26.92
N GLU A 152 17.47 -3.51 -27.20
CA GLU A 152 18.50 -2.95 -26.33
C GLU A 152 17.89 -2.47 -25.02
N ALA A 153 16.71 -1.81 -25.07
CA ALA A 153 16.00 -1.38 -23.87
C ALA A 153 15.54 -2.57 -23.00
N VAL A 154 15.07 -3.66 -23.62
CA VAL A 154 14.70 -4.91 -22.94
C VAL A 154 15.93 -5.54 -22.28
N ARG A 155 17.06 -5.61 -22.99
CA ARG A 155 18.32 -6.14 -22.46
C ARG A 155 18.84 -5.30 -21.29
N ALA A 156 18.90 -3.99 -21.46
CA ALA A 156 19.38 -3.04 -20.45
C ALA A 156 18.54 -3.06 -19.17
N PHE A 157 17.26 -3.42 -19.23
CA PHE A 157 16.42 -3.59 -18.04
C PHE A 157 16.90 -4.74 -17.14
N TYR A 158 17.32 -5.86 -17.74
CA TYR A 158 17.75 -7.05 -16.98
C TYR A 158 19.25 -7.07 -16.70
N GLU A 159 20.07 -6.64 -17.66
CA GLU A 159 21.54 -6.67 -17.56
C GLU A 159 22.14 -5.38 -16.99
N GLY A 160 21.33 -4.31 -16.90
CA GLY A 160 21.79 -2.98 -16.52
C GLY A 160 22.26 -2.15 -17.71
N LEU A 161 22.26 -0.82 -17.53
CA LEU A 161 22.78 0.13 -18.50
C LEU A 161 24.30 0.25 -18.40
N SER A 162 24.96 0.52 -19.53
CA SER A 162 26.38 0.87 -19.51
C SER A 162 26.62 2.21 -18.79
N PRO A 163 27.77 2.42 -18.14
CA PRO A 163 28.08 3.68 -17.47
C PRO A 163 27.94 4.87 -18.43
N GLY A 164 27.13 5.87 -18.05
CA GLY A 164 26.90 7.08 -18.86
C GLY A 164 25.83 6.95 -19.95
N GLN A 165 25.24 5.77 -20.15
CA GLN A 165 24.12 5.60 -21.07
C GLN A 165 22.82 6.18 -20.47
N ALA A 166 22.11 6.99 -21.26
CA ALA A 166 20.82 7.52 -20.86
C ALA A 166 19.74 6.42 -20.86
N LEU A 167 18.71 6.57 -20.00
CA LEU A 167 17.57 5.67 -20.01
C LEU A 167 16.81 5.80 -21.35
N PRO A 168 16.47 4.68 -22.03
CA PRO A 168 15.79 4.70 -23.33
C PRO A 168 14.29 5.01 -23.20
N TRP A 169 13.95 6.17 -22.65
CA TRP A 169 12.56 6.55 -22.33
C TRP A 169 11.59 6.42 -23.50
N ALA A 170 12.04 6.71 -24.73
CA ALA A 170 11.22 6.58 -25.93
C ALA A 170 10.64 5.17 -26.12
N ALA A 171 11.39 4.13 -25.76
CA ALA A 171 10.93 2.74 -25.84
C ALA A 171 9.91 2.39 -24.74
N TRP A 172 9.88 3.15 -23.64
CA TRP A 172 9.09 2.86 -22.45
C TRP A 172 7.81 3.69 -22.32
N VAL A 173 7.77 4.92 -22.87
CA VAL A 173 6.63 5.83 -22.70
C VAL A 173 5.32 5.17 -23.12
N LEU A 174 5.27 4.53 -24.30
CA LEU A 174 4.05 3.95 -24.82
C LEU A 174 3.57 2.73 -24.00
N PRO A 175 4.43 1.73 -23.68
CA PRO A 175 4.08 0.65 -22.75
C PRO A 175 3.63 1.16 -21.38
N LEU A 176 4.35 2.11 -20.79
CA LEU A 176 4.03 2.64 -19.47
C LEU A 176 2.67 3.35 -19.45
N LEU A 177 2.35 4.15 -20.47
CA LEU A 177 1.04 4.78 -20.59
C LEU A 177 -0.07 3.72 -20.72
N GLY A 178 0.15 2.71 -21.55
CA GLY A 178 -0.80 1.62 -21.76
C GLY A 178 -1.12 0.86 -20.49
N TRP A 179 -0.09 0.45 -19.76
CA TRP A 179 -0.27 -0.24 -18.49
C TRP A 179 -0.80 0.64 -17.36
N THR A 180 -0.45 1.93 -17.36
CA THR A 180 -1.02 2.90 -16.40
C THR A 180 -2.52 3.04 -16.62
N LEU A 181 -2.96 3.16 -17.88
CA LEU A 181 -4.37 3.22 -18.21
C LEU A 181 -5.11 1.94 -17.81
N PHE A 182 -4.51 0.77 -18.08
CA PHE A 182 -5.04 -0.51 -17.60
C PHE A 182 -5.17 -0.56 -16.09
N ALA A 183 -4.14 -0.14 -15.34
CA ALA A 183 -4.17 -0.12 -13.88
C ALA A 183 -5.26 0.81 -13.34
N LEU A 184 -5.42 2.00 -13.93
CA LEU A 184 -6.48 2.94 -13.57
C LEU A 184 -7.88 2.37 -13.86
N ALA A 185 -8.07 1.73 -15.02
CA ALA A 185 -9.32 1.07 -15.36
C ALA A 185 -9.64 -0.08 -14.39
N LEU A 186 -8.64 -0.87 -14.00
CA LEU A 186 -8.78 -1.95 -13.03
C LEU A 186 -9.15 -1.41 -11.64
N ILE A 187 -8.45 -0.38 -11.16
CA ILE A 187 -8.76 0.28 -9.89
C ILE A 187 -10.18 0.86 -9.91
N ALA A 188 -10.60 1.49 -11.02
CA ALA A 188 -11.94 2.01 -11.17
C ALA A 188 -13.00 0.89 -11.16
N ALA A 189 -12.77 -0.21 -11.89
CA ALA A 189 -13.67 -1.37 -11.90
C ALA A 189 -13.80 -2.00 -10.51
N LEU A 190 -12.68 -2.19 -9.80
CA LEU A 190 -12.68 -2.67 -8.42
C LEU A 190 -13.37 -1.69 -7.47
N GLY A 191 -13.22 -0.38 -7.69
CA GLY A 191 -13.95 0.65 -6.96
C GLY A 191 -15.46 0.59 -7.17
N CYS A 192 -15.90 0.39 -8.42
CA CYS A 192 -17.32 0.18 -8.75
C CYS A 192 -17.85 -1.10 -8.08
N LEU A 193 -17.10 -2.19 -8.14
CA LEU A 193 -17.47 -3.45 -7.48
C LEU A 193 -17.54 -3.29 -5.96
N ALA A 194 -16.54 -2.66 -5.36
CA ALA A 194 -16.53 -2.34 -3.93
C ALA A 194 -17.73 -1.47 -3.56
N ARG A 195 -18.14 -0.52 -4.40
CA ARG A 195 -19.33 0.30 -4.14
C ARG A 195 -20.61 -0.54 -4.13
N VAL A 196 -20.78 -1.45 -5.09
CA VAL A 196 -21.95 -2.35 -5.14
C VAL A 196 -21.99 -3.26 -3.91
N LEU A 197 -20.85 -3.85 -3.55
CA LEU A 197 -20.75 -4.75 -2.40
C LEU A 197 -20.83 -4.03 -1.06
N SER A 198 -20.36 -2.77 -0.98
CA SER A 198 -20.30 -2.01 0.27
C SER A 198 -21.65 -1.91 0.97
N HIS A 199 -22.73 -1.70 0.21
CA HIS A 199 -24.07 -1.60 0.78
C HIS A 199 -24.51 -2.92 1.43
N ARG A 200 -24.31 -4.05 0.75
CA ARG A 200 -24.65 -5.38 1.29
C ARG A 200 -23.79 -5.76 2.48
N TRP A 201 -22.47 -5.58 2.39
CA TRP A 201 -21.55 -5.89 3.48
C TRP A 201 -21.82 -5.07 4.74
N ILE A 202 -22.19 -3.79 4.58
CA ILE A 202 -22.45 -2.90 5.72
C ILE A 202 -23.84 -3.13 6.31
N GLU A 203 -24.89 -3.15 5.47
CA GLU A 203 -26.27 -3.13 5.96
C GLU A 203 -26.87 -4.52 6.18
N GLU A 204 -26.63 -5.47 5.26
CA GLU A 204 -27.21 -6.81 5.29
C GLU A 204 -26.34 -7.77 6.12
N GLU A 205 -25.06 -7.89 5.76
CA GLU A 205 -24.14 -8.88 6.34
C GLU A 205 -23.40 -8.38 7.59
N ARG A 206 -23.40 -7.05 7.82
CA ARG A 206 -22.73 -6.39 8.95
C ARG A 206 -21.29 -6.86 9.15
N VAL A 207 -20.58 -6.98 8.04
CA VAL A 207 -19.18 -7.41 8.03
C VAL A 207 -18.35 -6.42 8.84
N THR A 208 -17.65 -6.92 9.84
CA THR A 208 -16.67 -6.12 10.57
C THR A 208 -15.50 -5.81 9.66
N PHE A 209 -14.93 -4.60 9.77
CA PHE A 209 -13.74 -4.17 9.03
C PHE A 209 -12.54 -4.02 9.98
N PRO A 210 -11.90 -5.13 10.44
CA PRO A 210 -10.78 -5.07 11.39
C PRO A 210 -9.63 -4.16 10.97
N LEU A 211 -9.39 -4.06 9.66
CA LEU A 211 -8.34 -3.20 9.10
C LEU A 211 -8.57 -1.71 9.38
N MET A 212 -9.82 -1.30 9.61
CA MET A 212 -10.19 0.08 9.92
C MET A 212 -10.23 0.37 11.42
N GLU A 213 -10.23 -0.65 12.28
CA GLU A 213 -10.32 -0.44 13.73
C GLU A 213 -9.11 0.33 14.26
N LEU A 214 -7.90 -0.11 13.91
CA LEU A 214 -6.66 0.56 14.33
C LEU A 214 -6.60 2.05 13.95
N PRO A 215 -6.76 2.45 12.67
CA PRO A 215 -6.71 3.86 12.30
C PRO A 215 -7.84 4.69 12.91
N LEU A 216 -9.04 4.11 13.10
CA LEU A 216 -10.16 4.78 13.77
C LEU A 216 -9.88 5.01 15.26
N GLU A 217 -9.32 4.02 15.96
CA GLU A 217 -8.90 4.17 17.36
C GLU A 217 -7.79 5.21 17.51
N MET A 218 -6.81 5.22 16.59
CA MET A 218 -5.72 6.20 16.60
C MET A 218 -6.21 7.65 16.51
N ILE A 219 -7.25 7.93 15.72
CA ILE A 219 -7.85 9.27 15.60
C ILE A 219 -8.94 9.54 16.68
N GLY A 220 -9.19 8.58 17.56
CA GLY A 220 -10.19 8.66 18.63
C GLY A 220 -11.64 8.60 18.13
N ALA A 221 -11.86 8.04 16.94
CA ALA A 221 -13.19 7.75 16.37
C ALA A 221 -13.64 6.30 16.64
N GLY A 222 -12.76 5.46 17.20
CA GLY A 222 -13.09 4.11 17.64
C GLY A 222 -13.81 4.05 19.00
N SER A 223 -13.98 2.82 19.47
CA SER A 223 -14.71 2.47 20.70
C SER A 223 -14.00 2.92 21.98
N GLU A 224 -12.66 2.89 22.01
CA GLU A 224 -11.84 3.30 23.16
C GLU A 224 -11.56 4.81 23.16
N GLY A 225 -11.70 5.48 22.01
CA GLY A 225 -11.50 6.91 21.87
C GLY A 225 -10.08 7.33 22.32
N ASN A 226 -9.98 8.28 23.26
CA ASN A 226 -8.67 8.73 23.77
C ASN A 226 -7.98 7.69 24.69
N ARG A 227 -8.67 6.63 25.12
CA ARG A 227 -8.09 5.58 25.98
C ARG A 227 -7.10 4.70 25.24
N PHE A 228 -7.24 4.56 23.91
CA PHE A 228 -6.33 3.82 23.04
C PHE A 228 -4.86 4.16 23.32
N TRP A 229 -4.53 5.47 23.29
CA TRP A 229 -3.16 5.96 23.52
C TRP A 229 -2.64 5.75 24.95
N ARG A 230 -3.53 5.55 25.92
CA ARG A 230 -3.20 5.42 27.35
C ARG A 230 -3.16 3.95 27.81
N ASN A 231 -3.44 2.98 26.94
CA ASN A 231 -3.49 1.58 27.30
C ASN A 231 -2.07 0.97 27.40
N PRO A 232 -1.56 0.64 28.61
CA PRO A 232 -0.20 0.12 28.75
C PRO A 232 -0.04 -1.31 28.19
N LEU A 233 -1.10 -2.12 28.17
CA LEU A 233 -1.05 -3.47 27.61
C LEU A 233 -0.88 -3.44 26.08
N LEU A 234 -1.54 -2.49 25.41
CA LEU A 234 -1.35 -2.25 23.98
C LEU A 234 0.12 -1.96 23.67
N TRP A 235 0.72 -1.03 24.43
CA TRP A 235 2.11 -0.63 24.23
C TRP A 235 3.10 -1.74 24.59
N LEU A 236 2.81 -2.55 25.60
CA LEU A 236 3.61 -3.73 25.91
C LEU A 236 3.55 -4.75 24.76
N GLY A 237 2.34 -5.02 24.26
CA GLY A 237 2.10 -5.90 23.12
C GLY A 237 2.68 -5.38 21.80
N PHE A 238 2.85 -4.08 21.64
CA PHE A 238 3.58 -3.48 20.51
C PHE A 238 5.10 -3.52 20.72
N ALA A 239 5.58 -3.16 21.91
CA ALA A 239 7.01 -2.98 22.18
C ALA A 239 7.78 -4.30 22.13
N ILE A 240 7.23 -5.40 22.65
CA ILE A 240 7.92 -6.70 22.66
C ILE A 240 8.17 -7.19 21.22
N PRO A 241 7.15 -7.50 20.40
CA PRO A 241 7.38 -7.95 19.03
C PRO A 241 7.97 -6.85 18.15
N GLY A 242 7.60 -5.58 18.36
CA GLY A 242 8.11 -4.45 17.58
C GLY A 242 9.61 -4.23 17.76
N THR A 243 10.15 -4.43 18.97
CA THR A 243 11.60 -4.39 19.19
C THR A 243 12.29 -5.61 18.58
N MET A 244 11.76 -6.82 18.78
CA MET A 244 12.33 -8.04 18.19
C MET A 244 12.40 -7.97 16.65
N ILE A 245 11.28 -7.62 16.01
CA ILE A 245 11.22 -7.43 14.55
C ILE A 245 12.10 -6.24 14.15
N GLY A 246 12.06 -5.14 14.89
CA GLY A 246 12.88 -3.95 14.63
C GLY A 246 14.38 -4.27 14.60
N PHE A 247 14.90 -4.98 15.61
CA PHE A 247 16.29 -5.42 15.66
C PHE A 247 16.62 -6.39 14.51
N GLY A 248 15.73 -7.35 14.21
CA GLY A 248 15.92 -8.25 13.08
C GLY A 248 16.00 -7.51 11.73
N GLN A 249 15.15 -6.50 11.53
CA GLN A 249 15.17 -5.65 10.34
C GLN A 249 16.43 -4.77 10.33
N MET A 250 16.83 -4.19 11.45
CA MET A 250 18.05 -3.38 11.56
C MET A 250 19.31 -4.20 11.28
N HIS A 251 19.42 -5.42 11.79
CA HIS A 251 20.50 -6.36 11.46
C HIS A 251 20.56 -6.62 9.95
N ALA A 252 19.40 -6.79 9.31
CA ALA A 252 19.32 -7.02 7.88
C ALA A 252 19.80 -5.83 7.03
N TYR A 253 19.59 -4.59 7.50
CA TYR A 253 20.10 -3.38 6.82
C TYR A 253 21.56 -3.09 7.19
N PHE A 254 21.93 -3.34 8.44
CA PHE A 254 23.26 -3.08 9.00
C PHE A 254 23.78 -4.35 9.67
N PRO A 255 24.54 -5.19 8.93
CA PRO A 255 25.06 -6.45 9.44
C PRO A 255 25.95 -6.32 10.70
N THR A 256 26.38 -5.11 11.04
CA THR A 256 27.14 -4.79 12.26
C THR A 256 26.32 -4.96 13.54
N ILE A 257 24.99 -4.85 13.48
CA ILE A 257 24.11 -5.09 14.63
C ILE A 257 24.01 -6.60 14.83
N PRO A 258 24.16 -7.17 16.04
CA PRO A 258 24.04 -8.62 16.22
C PRO A 258 22.62 -9.13 15.89
N GLU A 259 22.52 -10.30 15.27
CA GLU A 259 21.24 -10.98 15.09
C GLU A 259 20.74 -11.44 16.47
N ILE A 260 19.74 -10.73 17.01
CA ILE A 260 19.00 -11.22 18.16
C ILE A 260 18.11 -12.34 17.61
N GLY A 261 18.44 -13.59 17.96
CA GLY A 261 17.79 -14.81 17.46
C GLY A 261 16.34 -14.56 17.11
N GLN A 262 16.09 -14.40 15.80
CA GLN A 262 14.76 -14.06 15.32
C GLN A 262 13.80 -15.15 15.77
N ILE A 263 12.51 -14.84 15.85
CA ILE A 263 11.44 -15.84 15.99
C ILE A 263 11.86 -17.04 15.17
N LEU A 264 12.15 -18.18 15.83
CA LEU A 264 12.43 -19.44 15.15
C LEU A 264 11.21 -19.66 14.26
N THR A 265 11.28 -19.23 13.01
CA THR A 265 10.32 -19.59 11.99
C THR A 265 10.65 -21.03 11.73
N TRP A 266 10.18 -21.89 12.62
CA TRP A 266 10.20 -23.30 12.41
C TRP A 266 9.43 -23.48 11.12
N ARG A 267 10.16 -23.69 10.02
CA ARG A 267 9.57 -23.98 8.75
C ARG A 267 8.98 -25.36 8.93
N ILE A 268 7.71 -25.39 9.35
CA ILE A 268 7.00 -26.63 9.65
C ILE A 268 7.14 -27.57 8.45
N GLY A 269 7.17 -27.03 7.22
CA GLY A 269 7.38 -27.77 5.98
C GLY A 269 8.78 -28.34 5.73
N GLU A 270 9.85 -27.90 6.40
CA GLU A 270 11.19 -28.51 6.23
C GLU A 270 11.22 -29.95 6.77
N GLY A 271 10.43 -30.25 7.81
CA GLY A 271 10.23 -31.62 8.29
C GLY A 271 9.41 -32.52 7.35
N TRP A 272 8.79 -31.95 6.31
CA TRP A 272 7.98 -32.68 5.30
C TRP A 272 8.60 -32.68 3.90
N GLN A 273 9.81 -32.13 3.74
CA GLN A 273 10.52 -32.14 2.45
C GLN A 273 11.21 -33.47 2.14
N THR A 274 11.47 -34.28 3.17
CA THR A 274 11.87 -35.67 3.01
C THR A 274 10.63 -36.55 2.97
N ALA A 275 10.53 -37.42 1.97
CA ALA A 275 9.48 -38.43 1.90
C ALA A 275 9.38 -39.17 3.25
N PRO A 276 8.19 -39.26 3.88
CA PRO A 276 8.04 -40.03 5.09
C PRO A 276 8.15 -41.49 4.68
N LEU A 277 9.33 -42.07 4.92
CA LEU A 277 9.72 -43.46 4.63
C LEU A 277 10.20 -43.66 3.18
N ASN A 278 11.37 -44.31 3.06
CA ASN A 278 11.93 -44.79 1.80
C ASN A 278 10.87 -45.57 1.01
N ALA A 279 10.41 -44.99 -0.10
CA ALA A 279 9.72 -45.70 -1.18
C ALA A 279 10.66 -45.75 -2.39
#